data_AF-A0A2S6SIV8-F1
#
_entry.id   AF-A0A2S6SIV8-F1
#
_cell.length_a   1.000
_cell.length_b   1.000
_cell.length_c   1.000
_cell.angle_alpha   90.00
_cell.angle_beta   90.00
_cell.angle_gamma   90.00
#
_symmetry.space_group_name_H-M   'P 1'
#
loop_
_entity.id
_entity.type
_entity.pdbx_description
1 polymer ?
#
loop_
_entity_poly.entity_id
_entity_poly.type
_entity_poly.pdbx_seq_one_letter_code
_entity_poly.pdbx_strand_id
1 'polypeptide(L)'
;MNNIFNQLINLTKENKKKIIYLFSLLILILILSQVYIFYNKNKILKQSIQFYNSKQIASKDDFYNEMTAIQSDKGFYSLLASMEIINENYTNDNYDSVYNQYIDLITSKDLDNLYKTLIAINASYDLLNLIDSSKIYNLLSYVDDTIESFIGYKKEILFLLSILDNLDEEKEIIYSEITNNEKIPPSIKLRVKKIYEFEKYN
;
A
#
# COMPACT_ATOMS: atom_id res chain seq x y z
N MET A 1 36.64 -26.65 33.29
CA MET A 1 36.77 -26.16 31.90
C MET A 1 37.63 -27.18 31.16
N ASN A 2 37.26 -27.88 30.09
CA ASN A 2 36.32 -27.57 29.03
C ASN A 2 36.08 -28.88 28.21
N ASN A 3 35.21 -29.79 28.67
CA ASN A 3 34.97 -31.07 27.97
C ASN A 3 34.29 -30.86 26.59
N ILE A 4 33.38 -29.87 26.53
CA ILE A 4 32.68 -29.46 25.30
C ILE A 4 33.66 -28.87 24.27
N PHE A 5 34.65 -28.09 24.73
CA PHE A 5 35.63 -27.46 23.84
C PHE A 5 36.58 -28.49 23.22
N ASN A 6 37.00 -29.50 24.00
CA ASN A 6 37.81 -30.60 23.49
C ASN A 6 37.02 -31.50 22.53
N GLN A 7 35.72 -31.71 22.79
CA GLN A 7 34.82 -32.40 21.86
C GLN A 7 34.65 -31.63 20.54
N LEU A 8 34.49 -30.31 20.58
CA LEU A 8 34.46 -29.45 19.38
C LEU A 8 35.78 -29.49 18.60
N ILE A 9 36.93 -29.50 19.28
CA ILE A 9 38.25 -29.63 18.65
C ILE A 9 38.42 -31.00 17.97
N ASN A 10 37.96 -32.08 18.60
CA ASN A 10 38.06 -33.42 18.00
C ASN A 10 37.09 -33.58 16.81
N LEU A 11 35.86 -33.09 16.93
CA LEU A 11 34.88 -33.08 15.82
C LEU A 11 35.39 -32.27 14.61
N THR A 12 36.06 -31.15 14.85
CA THR A 12 36.65 -30.32 13.79
C THR A 12 37.87 -30.96 13.13
N LYS A 13 38.69 -31.69 13.89
CA LYS A 13 39.83 -32.45 13.35
C LYS A 13 39.40 -33.65 12.50
N GLU A 14 38.44 -34.43 12.97
CA GLU A 14 37.96 -35.62 12.26
C GLU A 14 37.19 -35.27 10.97
N ASN A 15 36.44 -34.16 10.97
CA ASN A 15 35.56 -33.79 9.87
C ASN A 15 36.02 -32.55 9.09
N LYS A 16 37.31 -32.19 9.14
CA LYS A 16 37.86 -30.94 8.55
C LYS A 16 37.43 -30.70 7.09
N LYS A 17 37.41 -31.74 6.25
CA LYS A 17 36.97 -31.63 4.85
C LYS A 17 35.48 -31.26 4.73
N LYS A 18 34.61 -31.92 5.51
CA LYS A 18 33.16 -31.64 5.52
C LYS A 18 32.87 -30.22 6.00
N ILE A 19 33.62 -29.75 7.00
CA ILE A 19 33.50 -28.38 7.52
C ILE A 19 33.90 -27.35 6.46
N ILE A 20 34.98 -27.59 5.72
CA ILE A 20 35.40 -26.73 4.61
C ILE A 20 34.32 -26.69 3.52
N TYR A 21 33.74 -27.83 3.14
CA TYR A 21 32.65 -27.87 2.16
C TYR A 21 31.41 -27.11 2.65
N LEU A 22 31.01 -27.28 3.92
CA LEU A 22 29.88 -26.56 4.51
C LEU A 22 30.13 -25.05 4.52
N PHE A 23 31.33 -24.62 4.90
CA PHE A 23 31.69 -23.20 4.92
C PHE A 23 31.71 -22.61 3.51
N SER A 24 32.25 -23.35 2.53
CA SER A 24 32.25 -22.93 1.13
C SER A 24 30.82 -22.83 0.56
N LEU A 25 29.92 -23.74 0.96
CA LEU A 25 28.52 -23.69 0.55
C LEU A 25 27.82 -22.48 1.15
N LEU A 26 28.06 -22.17 2.42
CA LEU A 26 27.52 -20.97 3.07
C LEU A 26 28.00 -19.68 2.38
N ILE A 27 29.28 -19.59 2.03
CA ILE A 27 29.82 -18.45 1.27
C ILE A 27 29.13 -18.34 -0.09
N LEU A 28 28.96 -19.45 -0.81
CA LEU A 28 28.30 -19.46 -2.11
C LEU A 28 26.85 -18.94 -2.01
N ILE A 29 26.10 -19.39 -1.00
CA ILE A 29 24.73 -18.92 -0.74
C ILE A 29 24.71 -17.41 -0.46
N LEU A 30 25.67 -16.90 0.33
CA LEU A 30 25.77 -15.47 0.62
C LEU A 30 26.07 -14.64 -0.64
N ILE A 31 27.00 -15.10 -1.48
CA ILE A 31 27.33 -14.43 -2.75
C ILE A 31 26.11 -14.40 -3.67
N LEU A 32 25.42 -15.54 -3.85
CA LEU A 32 24.21 -15.61 -4.69
C LEU A 32 23.11 -14.69 -4.17
N SER A 33 22.91 -14.63 -2.85
CA SER A 33 21.95 -13.71 -2.23
C SER A 33 22.29 -12.24 -2.48
N GLN A 34 23.56 -11.85 -2.35
CA GLN A 34 24.00 -10.47 -2.63
C GLN A 34 23.80 -10.08 -4.10
N VAL A 35 24.14 -10.98 -5.04
CA VAL A 35 23.93 -10.75 -6.48
C VAL A 35 22.45 -10.56 -6.79
N TYR A 36 21.58 -11.39 -6.21
CA TYR A 36 20.13 -11.27 -6.35
C TYR A 36 19.62 -9.91 -5.83
N ILE A 37 20.04 -9.51 -4.62
CA ILE A 37 19.66 -8.22 -4.02
C ILE A 37 20.15 -7.05 -4.88
N PHE A 38 21.38 -7.10 -5.38
CA PHE A 38 21.94 -6.06 -6.25
C PHE A 38 21.13 -5.90 -7.54
N TYR A 39 20.77 -7.01 -8.19
CA TYR A 39 19.95 -6.98 -9.39
C TYR A 39 18.57 -6.35 -9.14
N ASN A 40 17.88 -6.77 -8.07
CA ASN A 40 16.58 -6.21 -7.72
C ASN A 40 16.66 -4.72 -7.36
N LYS A 41 17.68 -4.29 -6.61
CA LYS A 41 17.88 -2.87 -6.28
C LYS A 41 18.08 -2.02 -7.54
N ASN A 42 18.88 -2.49 -8.49
CA ASN A 42 19.09 -1.78 -9.74
C ASN A 42 17.83 -1.72 -10.60
N LYS A 43 17.02 -2.78 -10.62
CA LYS A 43 15.73 -2.77 -11.30
C LYS A 43 14.80 -1.71 -10.70
N ILE A 44 14.66 -1.68 -9.37
CA ILE A 44 13.84 -0.69 -8.66
C ILE A 44 14.35 0.73 -8.90
N LEU A 45 15.67 0.94 -8.84
CA LEU A 45 16.28 2.25 -9.12
C LEU A 45 16.04 2.71 -10.56
N LYS A 46 16.13 1.81 -11.53
CA LYS A 46 15.85 2.15 -12.92
C LYS A 46 14.38 2.56 -13.10
N GLN A 47 13.46 1.76 -12.56
CA GLN A 47 12.03 2.06 -12.62
C GLN A 47 11.69 3.36 -11.88
N SER A 48 12.35 3.67 -10.76
CA SER A 48 12.13 4.92 -10.04
C SER A 48 12.52 6.12 -10.88
N ILE A 49 13.71 6.08 -11.51
CA ILE A 49 14.18 7.15 -12.39
C ILE A 49 13.23 7.34 -13.56
N GLN A 50 12.81 6.23 -14.19
CA GLN A 50 11.84 6.29 -15.29
C GLN A 50 10.54 6.95 -14.84
N PHE A 51 9.95 6.47 -13.74
CA PHE A 51 8.71 7.03 -13.18
C PHE A 51 8.79 8.54 -12.90
N TYR A 52 9.85 8.99 -12.21
CA TYR A 52 9.99 10.41 -11.88
C TYR A 52 10.26 11.29 -13.11
N ASN A 53 10.96 10.76 -14.11
CA ASN A 53 11.17 11.47 -15.38
C ASN A 53 9.86 11.58 -16.17
N SER A 54 9.09 10.49 -16.26
CA SER A 54 7.80 10.45 -16.97
C SER A 54 6.82 11.45 -16.38
N LYS A 55 6.81 11.62 -15.05
CA LYS A 55 5.96 12.60 -14.35
C LYS A 55 6.23 14.07 -14.73
N GLN A 56 7.41 14.37 -15.29
CA GLN A 56 7.77 15.73 -15.72
C GLN A 56 7.42 16.00 -17.19
N ILE A 57 6.89 15.01 -17.92
CA ILE A 57 6.52 15.15 -19.32
C ILE A 57 5.26 16.02 -19.41
N ALA A 58 5.34 17.11 -20.17
CA ALA A 58 4.21 18.02 -20.38
C ALA A 58 3.19 17.49 -21.42
N SER A 59 3.64 16.67 -22.36
CA SER A 59 2.80 16.06 -23.39
C SER A 59 1.98 14.92 -22.77
N LYS A 60 0.65 15.03 -22.83
CA LYS A 60 -0.28 14.04 -22.26
C LYS A 60 -0.08 12.66 -22.89
N ASP A 61 0.01 12.60 -24.22
CA ASP A 61 0.20 11.33 -24.94
C ASP A 61 1.52 10.64 -24.59
N ASP A 62 2.61 11.41 -24.52
CA ASP A 62 3.93 10.87 -24.16
C ASP A 62 3.97 10.42 -22.69
N PHE A 63 3.32 11.17 -21.79
CA PHE A 63 3.12 10.77 -20.41
C PHE A 63 2.40 9.42 -20.32
N TYR A 64 1.28 9.25 -21.04
CA TYR A 64 0.52 8.00 -21.02
C TYR A 64 1.34 6.84 -21.57
N ASN A 65 2.07 7.05 -22.67
CA ASN A 65 2.92 6.01 -23.26
C ASN A 65 4.00 5.53 -22.27
N GLU A 66 4.70 6.46 -21.63
CA GLU A 66 5.76 6.13 -20.67
C GLU A 66 5.20 5.51 -19.38
N MET A 67 4.11 6.05 -18.83
CA MET A 67 3.48 5.49 -17.62
C MET A 67 2.88 4.10 -17.88
N THR A 68 2.28 3.87 -19.05
CA THR A 68 1.75 2.55 -19.43
C THR A 68 2.88 1.53 -19.57
N ALA A 69 4.04 1.94 -20.11
CA ALA A 69 5.22 1.08 -20.16
C ALA A 69 5.69 0.69 -18.75
N ILE A 70 5.73 1.63 -17.81
CA ILE A 70 6.10 1.36 -16.40
C ILE A 70 5.04 0.49 -15.71
N GLN A 71 3.75 0.74 -15.94
CA GLN A 71 2.64 -0.04 -15.39
C GLN A 71 2.72 -1.51 -15.81
N SER A 72 3.15 -1.81 -17.04
CA SER A 72 3.22 -3.18 -17.55
C SER A 72 4.25 -4.06 -16.84
N ASP A 73 5.21 -3.45 -16.13
CA ASP A 73 6.18 -4.16 -15.32
C ASP A 73 5.59 -4.66 -13.99
N LYS A 74 6.30 -5.55 -13.29
CA LYS A 74 6.00 -5.89 -11.89
C LYS A 74 6.79 -4.99 -10.93
N GLY A 75 6.12 -4.49 -9.88
CA GLY A 75 6.77 -3.83 -8.75
C GLY A 75 6.02 -2.60 -8.25
N PHE A 76 6.60 -1.94 -7.25
CA PHE A 76 6.02 -0.75 -6.61
C PHE A 76 5.77 0.41 -7.58
N TYR A 77 6.72 0.68 -8.49
CA TYR A 77 6.57 1.78 -9.46
C TYR A 77 5.56 1.50 -10.56
N SER A 78 5.27 0.22 -10.85
CA SER A 78 4.16 -0.15 -11.74
C SER A 78 2.81 0.21 -11.12
N LEU A 79 2.65 -0.06 -9.81
CA LEU A 79 1.48 0.37 -9.07
C LEU A 79 1.35 1.90 -9.04
N LEU A 80 2.46 2.61 -8.75
CA LEU A 80 2.45 4.08 -8.77
C LEU A 80 2.13 4.64 -10.16
N ALA A 81 2.64 4.05 -11.24
CA ALA A 81 2.31 4.47 -12.60
C ALA A 81 0.82 4.28 -12.90
N SER A 82 0.22 3.18 -12.45
CA SER A 82 -1.23 2.94 -12.55
C SER A 82 -2.01 4.03 -11.81
N MET A 83 -1.58 4.38 -10.60
CA MET A 83 -2.19 5.45 -9.80
C MET A 83 -2.10 6.83 -10.46
N GLU A 84 -0.95 7.19 -11.06
CA GLU A 84 -0.78 8.47 -11.76
C GLU A 84 -1.64 8.55 -13.03
N ILE A 85 -1.77 7.45 -13.78
CA ILE A 85 -2.69 7.32 -14.92
C ILE A 85 -4.15 7.56 -14.47
N ILE A 86 -4.56 6.97 -13.35
CA ILE A 86 -5.89 7.17 -12.77
C ILE A 86 -6.10 8.64 -12.38
N ASN A 87 -5.10 9.25 -11.73
CA ASN A 87 -5.15 10.66 -11.33
C ASN A 87 -5.27 11.62 -12.52
N GLU A 88 -4.61 11.34 -13.65
CA GLU A 88 -4.80 12.11 -14.89
C GLU A 88 -6.18 11.94 -15.53
N ASN A 89 -6.89 10.85 -15.24
CA ASN A 89 -8.28 10.68 -15.65
C ASN A 89 -9.27 11.37 -14.71
N TYR A 90 -8.92 11.49 -13.43
CA TYR A 90 -9.69 12.23 -12.42
C TYR A 90 -9.85 13.71 -12.80
N THR A 91 -8.82 14.33 -13.39
CA THR A 91 -8.89 15.74 -13.85
C THR A 91 -9.86 15.99 -15.00
N ASN A 92 -10.41 14.96 -15.63
CA ASN A 92 -11.38 15.07 -16.73
C ASN A 92 -12.84 14.81 -16.28
N ASP A 93 -13.12 14.85 -14.97
CA ASP A 93 -14.44 14.71 -14.34
C ASP A 93 -15.23 13.42 -14.67
N ASN A 94 -14.57 12.39 -15.20
CA ASN A 94 -15.20 11.09 -15.48
C ASN A 94 -15.01 10.12 -14.30
N TYR A 95 -15.66 10.43 -13.18
CA TYR A 95 -15.44 9.73 -11.91
C TYR A 95 -15.89 8.26 -11.91
N ASP A 96 -16.89 7.90 -12.73
CA ASP A 96 -17.29 6.50 -12.91
C ASP A 96 -16.23 5.67 -13.63
N SER A 97 -15.59 6.25 -14.64
CA SER A 97 -14.44 5.62 -15.30
C SER A 97 -13.27 5.47 -14.33
N VAL A 98 -12.98 6.50 -13.54
CA VAL A 98 -11.91 6.47 -12.52
C VAL A 98 -12.19 5.39 -11.47
N TYR A 99 -13.42 5.29 -10.99
CA TYR A 99 -13.85 4.20 -10.10
C TYR A 99 -13.58 2.82 -10.71
N ASN A 100 -13.95 2.60 -11.97
CA ASN A 100 -13.71 1.31 -12.63
C ASN A 100 -12.22 0.99 -12.75
N GLN A 101 -11.38 1.99 -13.07
CA GLN A 101 -9.93 1.80 -13.12
C GLN A 101 -9.35 1.42 -11.76
N TYR A 102 -9.85 2.00 -10.66
CA TYR A 102 -9.48 1.59 -9.31
C TYR A 102 -9.89 0.14 -9.01
N ILE A 103 -11.11 -0.26 -9.38
CA ILE A 103 -11.58 -1.64 -9.20
C ILE A 103 -10.72 -2.63 -9.99
N ASP A 104 -10.39 -2.33 -11.25
CA ASP A 104 -9.54 -3.17 -12.09
C ASP A 104 -8.14 -3.33 -11.47
N LEU A 105 -7.58 -2.24 -10.92
CA LEU A 105 -6.27 -2.26 -10.28
C LEU A 105 -6.28 -3.11 -9.00
N ILE A 106 -7.29 -2.93 -8.13
CA ILE A 106 -7.43 -3.67 -6.85
C ILE A 106 -7.66 -5.17 -7.11
N THR A 107 -8.46 -5.51 -8.12
CA THR A 107 -8.84 -6.90 -8.43
C THR A 107 -7.79 -7.67 -9.23
N SER A 108 -6.68 -7.02 -9.62
CA SER A 108 -5.55 -7.68 -10.24
C SER A 108 -5.03 -8.84 -9.34
N LYS A 109 -4.90 -10.04 -9.93
CA LYS A 109 -4.69 -11.30 -9.18
C LYS A 109 -3.39 -11.38 -8.38
N ASP A 110 -2.41 -10.53 -8.68
CA ASP A 110 -1.06 -10.57 -8.11
C ASP A 110 -0.79 -9.50 -7.03
N LEU A 111 -1.80 -8.72 -6.61
CA LEU A 111 -1.60 -7.62 -5.67
C LEU A 111 -1.74 -8.05 -4.20
N ASP A 112 -0.75 -7.69 -3.38
CA ASP A 112 -0.75 -7.92 -1.92
C ASP A 112 -1.89 -7.15 -1.23
N ASN A 113 -2.45 -7.72 -0.16
CA ASN A 113 -3.56 -7.13 0.60
C ASN A 113 -3.24 -5.73 1.13
N LEU A 114 -1.98 -5.46 1.49
CA LEU A 114 -1.54 -4.14 1.93
C LEU A 114 -1.76 -3.09 0.83
N TYR A 115 -1.38 -3.41 -0.40
CA TYR A 115 -1.56 -2.51 -1.53
C TYR A 115 -3.03 -2.37 -1.91
N LYS A 116 -3.82 -3.47 -1.91
CA LYS A 116 -5.27 -3.40 -2.12
C LYS A 116 -5.94 -2.46 -1.13
N THR A 117 -5.59 -2.59 0.15
CA THR A 117 -6.09 -1.73 1.23
C THR A 117 -5.73 -0.27 1.00
N LEU A 118 -4.47 0.01 0.66
CA LEU A 118 -4.01 1.37 0.40
C LEU A 118 -4.75 2.02 -0.77
N ILE A 119 -4.90 1.29 -1.89
CA ILE A 119 -5.61 1.79 -3.07
C ILE A 119 -7.08 2.00 -2.76
N ALA A 120 -7.73 1.06 -2.07
CA ALA A 120 -9.13 1.17 -1.68
C ALA A 120 -9.40 2.41 -0.83
N ILE A 121 -8.55 2.67 0.18
CA ILE A 121 -8.65 3.87 1.02
C ILE A 121 -8.41 5.14 0.21
N ASN A 122 -7.36 5.16 -0.62
CA ASN A 122 -7.06 6.32 -1.46
C ASN A 122 -8.23 6.64 -2.40
N ALA A 123 -8.70 5.64 -3.14
CA ALA A 123 -9.84 5.76 -4.05
C ALA A 123 -11.11 6.22 -3.33
N SER A 124 -11.36 5.73 -2.11
CA SER A 124 -12.52 6.10 -1.32
C SER A 124 -12.49 7.56 -0.87
N TYR A 125 -11.30 8.10 -0.53
CA TYR A 125 -11.17 9.54 -0.24
C TYR A 125 -11.28 10.38 -1.51
N ASP A 126 -10.58 10.00 -2.57
CA ASP A 126 -10.53 10.78 -3.81
C ASP A 126 -11.93 10.90 -4.44
N LEU A 127 -12.72 9.82 -4.42
CA LEU A 127 -14.05 9.79 -5.03
C LEU A 127 -15.18 10.14 -4.06
N LEU A 128 -14.85 10.48 -2.81
CA LEU A 128 -15.84 10.81 -1.79
C LEU A 128 -16.69 12.01 -2.26
N ASN A 129 -18.02 11.88 -2.20
CA ASN A 129 -18.97 12.90 -2.65
C ASN A 129 -18.95 13.19 -4.18
N LEU A 130 -18.21 12.42 -4.98
CA LEU A 130 -18.16 12.55 -6.44
C LEU A 130 -18.89 11.42 -7.17
N ILE A 131 -19.13 10.31 -6.46
CA ILE A 131 -19.88 9.15 -6.95
C ILE A 131 -20.84 8.67 -5.86
N ASP A 132 -21.73 7.74 -6.21
CA ASP A 132 -22.67 7.14 -5.26
C ASP A 132 -21.96 6.49 -4.07
N SER A 133 -22.49 6.71 -2.86
CA SER A 133 -22.01 6.11 -1.61
C SER A 133 -21.89 4.59 -1.70
N SER A 134 -22.77 3.91 -2.45
CA SER A 134 -22.71 2.45 -2.69
C SER A 134 -21.38 1.99 -3.32
N LYS A 135 -20.79 2.81 -4.20
CA LYS A 135 -19.49 2.52 -4.81
C LYS A 135 -18.35 2.73 -3.82
N ILE A 136 -18.46 3.71 -2.94
CA ILE A 136 -17.50 3.91 -1.85
C ILE A 136 -17.55 2.72 -0.87
N TYR A 137 -18.74 2.26 -0.49
CA TYR A 137 -18.87 1.03 0.32
C TYR A 137 -18.26 -0.19 -0.36
N ASN A 138 -18.38 -0.31 -1.69
CA ASN A 138 -17.71 -1.36 -2.46
C ASN A 138 -16.19 -1.24 -2.36
N LEU A 139 -15.61 -0.05 -2.54
CA LEU A 139 -14.16 0.16 -2.35
C LEU A 139 -13.73 -0.23 -0.94
N LEU A 140 -14.46 0.18 0.09
CA LEU A 140 -14.16 -0.15 1.49
C LEU A 140 -14.23 -1.65 1.80
N SER A 141 -14.91 -2.45 0.97
CA SER A 141 -14.94 -3.92 1.11
C SER A 141 -13.59 -4.58 0.81
N TYR A 142 -12.69 -3.89 0.09
CA TYR A 142 -11.33 -4.36 -0.20
C TYR A 142 -10.30 -3.97 0.87
N VAL A 143 -10.71 -3.23 1.90
CA VAL A 143 -9.85 -2.88 3.04
C VAL A 143 -9.70 -4.08 3.97
N ASP A 144 -8.46 -4.51 4.17
CA ASP A 144 -8.12 -5.58 5.10
C ASP A 144 -8.13 -5.08 6.55
N ASP A 145 -9.19 -5.42 7.29
CA ASP A 145 -9.38 -5.02 8.69
C ASP A 145 -8.36 -5.63 9.65
N THR A 146 -7.53 -6.59 9.21
CA THR A 146 -6.43 -7.11 10.01
C THR A 146 -5.24 -6.15 10.11
N ILE A 147 -5.16 -5.18 9.20
CA ILE A 147 -4.09 -4.18 9.16
C ILE A 147 -4.47 -2.97 10.01
N GLU A 148 -4.08 -3.01 11.28
CA GLU A 148 -4.46 -2.05 12.31
C GLU A 148 -4.25 -0.57 11.92
N SER A 149 -3.19 -0.27 11.16
CA SER A 149 -2.88 1.10 10.70
C SER A 149 -3.96 1.70 9.81
N PHE A 150 -4.83 0.89 9.19
CA PHE A 150 -5.86 1.35 8.25
C PHE A 150 -7.26 1.45 8.85
N ILE A 151 -7.49 0.88 10.04
CA ILE A 151 -8.80 0.89 10.72
C ILE A 151 -9.32 2.33 10.88
N GLY A 152 -8.45 3.24 11.30
CA GLY A 152 -8.83 4.64 11.51
C GLY A 152 -9.28 5.35 10.23
N TYR A 153 -8.60 5.09 9.11
CA TYR A 153 -8.94 5.69 7.82
C TYR A 153 -10.26 5.15 7.28
N LYS A 154 -10.48 3.83 7.33
CA LYS A 154 -11.76 3.21 6.97
C LYS A 154 -12.92 3.80 7.78
N LYS A 155 -12.74 3.93 9.10
CA LYS A 155 -13.78 4.52 9.97
C LYS A 155 -14.01 6.01 9.67
N GLU A 156 -12.96 6.78 9.40
CA GLU A 156 -13.13 8.17 8.99
C GLU A 156 -13.94 8.29 7.69
N ILE A 157 -13.69 7.44 6.70
CA ILE A 157 -14.49 7.44 5.46
C ILE A 157 -15.95 7.06 5.75
N LEU A 158 -16.20 6.04 6.56
CA LEU A 158 -17.56 5.66 6.97
C LEU A 158 -18.27 6.81 7.72
N PHE A 159 -17.55 7.52 8.59
CA PHE A 159 -18.07 8.71 9.26
C PHE A 159 -18.46 9.79 8.26
N LEU A 160 -17.62 10.08 7.26
CA LEU A 160 -17.93 11.07 6.23
C LEU A 160 -19.12 10.64 5.38
N LEU A 161 -19.23 9.37 5.01
CA LEU A 161 -20.40 8.83 4.30
C LEU A 161 -21.69 9.01 5.12
N SER A 162 -21.65 8.73 6.43
CA SER A 162 -22.83 8.92 7.28
C SER A 162 -23.32 10.39 7.32
N ILE A 163 -22.42 11.36 7.14
CA ILE A 163 -22.79 12.77 7.01
C ILE A 163 -23.46 13.02 5.66
N LEU A 164 -22.81 12.59 4.56
CA LEU A 164 -23.32 12.78 3.20
C LEU A 164 -24.69 12.13 3.00
N ASP A 165 -24.89 10.95 3.59
CA ASP A 165 -26.11 10.17 3.52
C ASP A 165 -27.18 10.61 4.56
N ASN A 166 -26.88 11.63 5.39
CA ASN A 166 -27.74 12.13 6.48
C ASN A 166 -28.18 11.06 7.50
N LEU A 167 -27.26 10.17 7.87
CA LEU A 167 -27.47 9.06 8.82
C LEU A 167 -27.03 9.46 10.23
N ASP A 168 -27.84 10.27 10.91
CA ASP A 168 -27.47 10.88 12.20
C ASP A 168 -27.09 9.87 13.29
N GLU A 169 -27.84 8.76 13.42
CA GLU A 169 -27.54 7.73 14.43
C GLU A 169 -26.19 7.05 14.16
N GLU A 170 -25.93 6.71 12.90
CA GLU A 170 -24.69 6.05 12.49
C GLU A 170 -23.48 6.98 12.65
N LYS A 171 -23.64 8.26 12.31
CA LYS A 171 -22.65 9.32 12.52
C LYS A 171 -22.18 9.40 13.96
N GLU A 172 -23.11 9.41 14.93
CA GLU A 172 -22.82 9.46 16.37
C GLU A 172 -22.09 8.21 16.87
N ILE A 173 -22.52 7.04 16.40
CA ILE A 173 -21.90 5.75 16.73
C ILE A 173 -20.45 5.74 16.24
N ILE A 174 -20.22 6.01 14.95
CA ILE A 174 -18.88 5.98 14.36
C ILE A 174 -17.98 7.04 14.99
N TYR A 175 -18.49 8.26 15.24
CA TYR A 175 -17.75 9.30 15.96
C TYR A 175 -17.23 8.80 17.32
N SER A 176 -18.10 8.15 18.10
CA SER A 176 -17.76 7.60 19.41
C SER A 176 -16.74 6.47 19.29
N GLU A 177 -16.89 5.59 18.30
CA GLU A 177 -15.93 4.52 18.03
C GLU A 177 -14.55 5.06 17.64
N ILE A 178 -14.48 6.15 16.87
CA ILE A 178 -13.22 6.75 16.44
C ILE A 178 -12.51 7.41 17.63
N THR A 179 -13.23 8.22 18.39
CA THR A 179 -12.65 9.02 19.48
C THR A 179 -12.17 8.15 20.64
N ASN A 180 -12.91 7.12 20.99
CA ASN A 180 -12.61 6.24 22.13
C ASN A 180 -11.60 5.13 21.81
N ASN A 181 -11.34 4.82 20.53
CA ASN A 181 -10.42 3.73 20.17
C ASN A 181 -8.95 4.17 20.27
N GLU A 182 -8.19 3.56 21.18
CA GLU A 182 -6.77 3.86 21.42
C GLU A 182 -5.86 3.56 20.23
N LYS A 183 -6.27 2.65 19.35
CA LYS A 183 -5.50 2.22 18.17
C LYS A 183 -5.56 3.24 17.04
N ILE A 184 -6.52 4.17 17.07
CA ILE A 184 -6.71 5.16 16.02
C ILE A 184 -5.77 6.35 16.26
N PRO A 185 -4.99 6.78 15.25
CA PRO A 185 -4.08 7.91 15.40
C PRO A 185 -4.78 9.20 15.85
N PRO A 186 -4.15 10.00 16.74
CA PRO A 186 -4.71 11.27 17.20
C PRO A 186 -5.06 12.25 16.07
N SER A 187 -4.34 12.21 14.95
CA SER A 187 -4.60 13.04 13.78
C SER A 187 -5.97 12.77 13.16
N ILE A 188 -6.38 11.51 13.06
CA ILE A 188 -7.70 11.10 12.54
C ILE A 188 -8.79 11.55 13.51
N LYS A 189 -8.61 11.28 14.81
CA LYS A 189 -9.55 11.72 15.86
C LYS A 189 -9.79 13.23 15.81
N LEU A 190 -8.71 14.01 15.63
CA LEU A 190 -8.80 15.46 15.55
C LEU A 190 -9.57 15.94 14.31
N ARG A 191 -9.34 15.33 13.13
CA ARG A 191 -10.08 15.67 11.91
C ARG A 191 -11.57 15.37 12.06
N VAL A 192 -11.90 14.15 12.47
CA VAL A 192 -13.29 13.72 12.72
C VAL A 192 -13.98 14.61 13.74
N LYS A 193 -13.30 14.96 14.84
CA LYS A 193 -13.84 15.88 15.85
C LYS A 193 -14.16 17.26 15.27
N LYS A 194 -13.25 17.84 14.49
CA LYS A 194 -13.49 19.16 13.88
C LYS A 194 -14.69 19.15 12.93
N ILE A 195 -14.82 18.10 12.13
CA ILE A 195 -15.94 17.95 11.18
C ILE A 195 -17.24 17.75 11.95
N TYR A 196 -17.26 16.86 12.93
CA TYR A 196 -18.43 16.62 13.78
C TYR A 196 -18.91 17.89 14.51
N GLU A 197 -17.99 18.67 15.08
CA GLU A 197 -18.32 19.94 15.72
C GLU A 197 -18.85 20.96 14.70
N PHE A 198 -18.27 21.01 13.50
CA PHE A 198 -18.75 21.90 12.44
C PHE A 198 -20.21 21.59 12.06
N GLU A 199 -20.54 20.32 11.81
CA GLU A 199 -21.88 19.84 11.44
C GLU A 199 -22.93 20.04 12.56
N LYS A 200 -22.50 20.00 13.83
CA LYS A 200 -23.43 20.12 14.95
C LYS A 200 -23.82 21.56 15.28
N TYR A 201 -22.96 22.51 14.94
CA TYR A 201 -23.07 23.89 15.42
C TYR A 201 -23.20 24.94 14.30
N ASN A 202 -23.15 24.53 13.02
CA ASN A 202 -23.43 25.37 11.86
C ASN A 202 -24.53 24.74 11.01
#